data_AF-A0A3A4V4I3-F1
#
_entry.id   AF-A0A3A4V4I3-F1
#
_cell.length_a   1.000
_cell.length_b   1.000
_cell.length_c   1.000
_cell.angle_alpha   90.00
_cell.angle_beta   90.00
_cell.angle_gamma   90.00
#
_symmetry.space_group_name_H-M   'P 1'
#
loop_
_entity.id
_entity.type
_entity.pdbx_description
1 polymer ?
#
loop_
_entity_poly.entity_id
_entity_poly.type
_entity_poly.pdbx_seq_one_letter_code
_entity_poly.pdbx_strand_id
1 'polypeptide(L)'
;MITLKQLIQVAPFPEETKNELLQKAGTLSSDQVYELEDLCWTLISSEYQNKIRFEMQKNLLDSALNQKPSDFDIKKVEEKYLTELQQKFSATGTDEKLEDIREKLEEIGNKGPEQMTTDNNDTAPPNNN
;
A
#
# COMPACT_ATOMS: atom_id res chain seq x y z
N MET A 1 -5.31 -9.84 12.92
CA MET A 1 -3.89 -9.91 12.57
C MET A 1 -3.83 -10.52 11.18
N ILE A 2 -3.53 -9.70 10.20
CA ILE A 2 -3.33 -10.14 8.82
C ILE A 2 -2.10 -11.02 8.75
N THR A 3 -2.26 -12.15 8.09
CA THR A 3 -1.15 -13.03 7.71
C THR A 3 -0.63 -12.67 6.33
N LEU A 4 0.65 -12.93 6.07
CA LEU A 4 1.25 -12.79 4.73
C LEU A 4 0.39 -13.40 3.60
N LYS A 5 -0.23 -14.57 3.81
CA LYS A 5 -1.09 -15.21 2.79
C LYS A 5 -2.31 -14.35 2.43
N GLN A 6 -2.90 -13.68 3.41
CA GLN A 6 -4.03 -12.79 3.22
C GLN A 6 -3.59 -11.51 2.50
N LEU A 7 -2.42 -10.97 2.86
CA LEU A 7 -1.82 -9.84 2.15
C LEU A 7 -1.58 -10.15 0.68
N ILE A 8 -1.01 -11.33 0.36
CA ILE A 8 -0.79 -11.77 -1.03
C ILE A 8 -2.12 -11.87 -1.80
N GLN A 9 -3.18 -12.33 -1.16
CA GLN A 9 -4.50 -12.44 -1.79
C GLN A 9 -5.13 -11.07 -2.09
N VAL A 10 -4.98 -10.11 -1.18
CA VAL A 10 -5.54 -8.75 -1.33
C VAL A 10 -4.68 -7.87 -2.23
N ALA A 11 -3.37 -8.05 -2.24
CA ALA A 11 -2.44 -7.25 -3.02
C ALA A 11 -2.71 -7.33 -4.54
N PRO A 12 -2.41 -6.25 -5.31
CA PRO A 12 -2.68 -6.16 -6.74
C PRO A 12 -1.65 -6.92 -7.61
N PHE A 13 -1.29 -8.13 -7.21
CA PHE A 13 -0.43 -9.00 -8.03
C PHE A 13 -1.23 -9.70 -9.16
N PRO A 14 -0.57 -10.04 -10.28
CA PRO A 14 -1.11 -11.01 -11.24
C PRO A 14 -1.39 -12.35 -10.56
N GLU A 15 -2.42 -13.08 -11.03
CA GLU A 15 -2.81 -14.36 -10.42
C GLU A 15 -1.68 -15.41 -10.42
N GLU A 16 -0.86 -15.44 -11.47
CA GLU A 16 0.32 -16.32 -11.55
C GLU A 16 1.30 -16.04 -10.40
N THR A 17 1.62 -14.75 -10.18
CA THR A 17 2.51 -14.31 -9.10
C THR A 17 1.91 -14.60 -7.73
N LYS A 18 0.60 -14.42 -7.54
CA LYS A 18 -0.07 -14.78 -6.28
C LYS A 18 0.09 -16.26 -5.96
N ASN A 19 -0.15 -17.12 -6.94
CA ASN A 19 -0.04 -18.57 -6.75
C ASN A 19 1.40 -18.99 -6.41
N GLU A 20 2.39 -18.40 -7.07
CA GLU A 20 3.80 -18.66 -6.76
C GLU A 20 4.17 -18.22 -5.33
N LEU A 21 3.76 -17.00 -4.94
CA LEU A 21 4.02 -16.47 -3.60
C LEU A 21 3.30 -17.28 -2.51
N LEU A 22 2.06 -17.73 -2.75
CA LEU A 22 1.31 -18.56 -1.81
C LEU A 22 1.95 -19.94 -1.60
N GLN A 23 2.57 -20.52 -2.63
CA GLN A 23 3.32 -21.77 -2.53
C GLN A 23 4.62 -21.59 -1.73
N LYS A 24 5.31 -20.48 -1.94
CA LYS A 24 6.58 -20.15 -1.26
C LYS A 24 6.39 -19.61 0.15
N ALA A 25 5.21 -19.07 0.49
CA ALA A 25 4.94 -18.43 1.78
C ALA A 25 5.25 -19.30 3.01
N GLY A 26 5.19 -20.63 2.88
CA GLY A 26 5.53 -21.56 3.97
C GLY A 26 7.02 -21.86 4.13
N THR A 27 7.86 -21.45 3.17
CA THR A 27 9.30 -21.74 3.14
C THR A 27 10.18 -20.51 3.30
N LEU A 28 9.58 -19.32 3.41
CA LEU A 28 10.31 -18.08 3.60
C LEU A 28 10.86 -17.97 5.02
N SER A 29 12.05 -17.37 5.14
CA SER A 29 12.61 -16.95 6.42
C SER A 29 11.82 -15.78 7.02
N SER A 30 11.96 -15.53 8.32
CA SER A 30 11.27 -14.42 9.00
C SER A 30 11.55 -13.06 8.36
N ASP A 31 12.79 -12.82 7.92
CA ASP A 31 13.16 -11.56 7.26
C ASP A 31 12.48 -11.42 5.90
N GLN A 32 12.44 -12.50 5.11
CA GLN A 32 11.75 -12.50 3.81
C GLN A 32 10.23 -12.39 3.95
N VAL A 33 9.65 -12.96 5.01
CA VAL A 33 8.24 -12.78 5.32
C VAL A 33 7.99 -11.30 5.59
N TYR A 34 8.80 -10.67 6.44
CA TYR A 34 8.67 -9.25 6.76
C TYR A 34 8.78 -8.34 5.52
N GLU A 35 9.80 -8.53 4.69
CA GLU A 35 9.98 -7.79 3.44
C GLU A 35 8.78 -7.97 2.50
N LEU A 36 8.26 -9.19 2.39
CA LEU A 36 7.13 -9.46 1.51
C LEU A 36 5.82 -8.89 2.06
N GLU A 37 5.63 -8.91 3.39
CA GLU A 37 4.49 -8.25 4.03
C GLU A 37 4.53 -6.73 3.78
N ASP A 38 5.69 -6.09 3.96
CA ASP A 38 5.90 -4.66 3.70
C ASP A 38 5.67 -4.32 2.22
N LEU A 39 6.16 -5.15 1.30
CA LEU A 39 5.91 -4.99 -0.13
C LEU A 39 4.41 -5.11 -0.46
N CYS A 40 3.72 -6.11 0.08
CA CYS A 40 2.29 -6.28 -0.14
C CYS A 40 1.52 -5.05 0.33
N TRP A 41 1.83 -4.56 1.53
CA TRP A 41 1.19 -3.37 2.06
C TRP A 41 1.50 -2.12 1.25
N THR A 42 2.74 -1.95 0.80
CA THR A 42 3.15 -0.84 -0.07
C THR A 42 2.35 -0.85 -1.37
N LEU A 43 2.16 -2.02 -1.99
CA LEU A 43 1.38 -2.15 -3.22
C LEU A 43 -0.11 -1.89 -2.99
N ILE A 44 -0.67 -2.40 -1.90
CA ILE A 44 -2.06 -2.15 -1.50
C ILE A 44 -2.29 -0.66 -1.28
N SER A 45 -1.38 0.00 -0.55
CA SER A 45 -1.45 1.44 -0.28
C SER A 45 -1.32 2.26 -1.56
N SER A 46 -0.38 1.90 -2.44
CA SER A 46 -0.23 2.54 -3.75
C SER A 46 -1.48 2.40 -4.61
N GLU A 47 -2.10 1.21 -4.68
CA GLU A 47 -3.36 1.01 -5.41
C GLU A 47 -4.48 1.88 -4.83
N TYR A 48 -4.62 1.90 -3.51
CA TYR A 48 -5.60 2.71 -2.79
C TYR A 48 -5.44 4.21 -3.10
N GLN A 49 -4.22 4.74 -2.97
CA GLN A 49 -3.90 6.14 -3.26
C GLN A 49 -4.09 6.49 -4.73
N ASN A 50 -3.74 5.57 -5.65
CA ASN A 50 -3.95 5.76 -7.08
C ASN A 50 -5.44 5.86 -7.43
N LYS A 51 -6.32 5.07 -6.79
CA LYS A 51 -7.77 5.16 -6.99
C LYS A 51 -8.33 6.51 -6.53
N ILE A 52 -7.93 6.98 -5.35
CA ILE A 52 -8.35 8.30 -4.84
C ILE A 52 -7.87 9.40 -5.79
N ARG A 53 -6.59 9.37 -6.18
CA ARG A 53 -6.00 10.35 -7.09
C ARG A 53 -6.70 10.34 -8.46
N PHE A 54 -7.05 9.17 -8.98
CA PHE A 54 -7.78 9.04 -10.24
C PHE A 54 -9.16 9.70 -10.17
N GLU A 55 -9.95 9.43 -9.12
CA GLU A 55 -11.26 10.06 -8.95
C GLU A 55 -11.13 11.58 -8.77
N MET A 56 -10.11 12.05 -8.05
CA MET A 56 -9.83 13.49 -7.92
C MET A 56 -9.50 14.13 -9.28
N GLN A 57 -8.63 13.51 -10.08
CA GLN A 57 -8.24 14.01 -11.40
C GLN A 57 -9.43 14.00 -12.38
N LYS A 58 -10.21 12.93 -12.38
CA LYS A 58 -11.44 12.81 -13.18
C LYS A 58 -12.42 13.92 -12.84
N ASN A 59 -12.67 14.13 -11.55
CA ASN A 59 -13.57 15.19 -11.11
C ASN A 59 -13.05 16.60 -11.45
N LEU A 60 -11.75 16.84 -11.32
CA LEU A 60 -11.14 18.11 -11.72
C LEU A 60 -11.35 18.38 -13.22
N LEU A 61 -11.18 17.35 -14.06
CA LEU A 61 -11.41 17.44 -15.49
C LEU A 61 -12.90 17.69 -15.80
N ASP A 62 -13.81 16.97 -15.14
CA ASP A 62 -15.25 17.12 -15.34
C ASP A 62 -15.75 18.52 -14.94
N SER A 63 -15.23 19.10 -13.86
CA SER A 63 -15.51 20.48 -13.47
C SER A 63 -14.94 21.50 -14.44
N ALA A 64 -13.72 21.27 -14.94
CA ALA A 64 -13.11 22.15 -15.94
C ALA A 64 -13.90 22.15 -17.26
N LEU A 65 -14.38 20.98 -17.70
CA LEU A 65 -15.15 20.83 -18.93
C LEU A 65 -16.58 21.36 -18.80
N ASN A 66 -17.26 21.05 -17.69
CA ASN A 66 -18.68 21.38 -17.51
C ASN A 66 -18.93 22.73 -16.84
N GLN A 67 -17.88 23.43 -16.39
CA GLN A 67 -17.96 24.70 -15.65
C GLN A 67 -18.93 24.68 -14.46
N LYS A 68 -19.14 23.49 -13.87
CA LYS A 68 -20.02 23.31 -12.72
C LYS A 68 -19.21 23.13 -11.44
N PRO A 69 -19.69 23.67 -10.31
CA PRO A 69 -19.14 23.34 -9.01
C PRO A 69 -19.14 21.82 -8.83
N SER A 70 -18.04 21.30 -8.31
CA SER A 70 -17.94 19.89 -7.99
C SER A 70 -18.54 19.63 -6.61
N ASP A 71 -19.42 18.63 -6.50
CA ASP A 71 -19.88 18.06 -5.23
C ASP A 71 -18.90 16.97 -4.72
N PHE A 72 -17.66 16.96 -5.22
CA PHE A 72 -16.67 15.96 -4.86
C PHE A 72 -16.23 16.09 -3.40
N ASP A 73 -16.47 15.01 -2.68
CA ASP A 73 -16.08 14.86 -1.30
C ASP A 73 -15.00 13.78 -1.22
N ILE A 74 -13.76 14.22 -1.05
CA ILE A 74 -12.61 13.32 -0.98
C ILE A 74 -12.76 12.30 0.16
N LYS A 75 -13.39 12.68 1.28
CA LYS A 75 -13.56 11.79 2.43
C LYS A 75 -14.50 10.63 2.11
N LYS A 76 -15.55 10.89 1.33
CA LYS A 76 -16.46 9.82 0.87
C LYS A 76 -15.77 8.87 -0.10
N VAL A 77 -14.87 9.38 -0.93
CA VAL A 77 -14.09 8.55 -1.86
C VAL A 77 -13.08 7.69 -1.10
N GLU A 78 -12.39 8.26 -0.11
CA GLU A 78 -11.51 7.53 0.79
C GLU A 78 -12.28 6.43 1.55
N GLU A 79 -13.40 6.77 2.18
CA GLU A 79 -14.24 5.83 2.92
C GLU A 79 -14.77 4.70 2.03
N LYS A 80 -15.19 5.01 0.80
CA LYS A 80 -15.60 4.01 -0.19
C LYS A 80 -14.48 3.02 -0.48
N TYR A 81 -13.30 3.48 -0.86
CA TYR A 81 -12.19 2.59 -1.22
C TYR A 81 -11.61 1.85 -0.03
N LEU A 82 -11.67 2.43 1.17
CA LEU A 82 -11.29 1.77 2.41
C LEU A 82 -12.28 0.66 2.77
N THR A 83 -13.59 0.88 2.57
CA THR A 83 -14.62 -0.15 2.72
C THR A 83 -14.44 -1.28 1.70
N GLU A 84 -14.16 -0.96 0.44
CA GLU A 84 -13.83 -1.97 -0.58
C GLU A 84 -12.61 -2.81 -0.18
N LEU A 85 -11.56 -2.17 0.37
CA LEU A 85 -10.38 -2.87 0.84
C LEU A 85 -10.69 -3.77 2.03
N GLN A 86 -11.49 -3.29 3.00
CA GLN A 86 -11.95 -4.11 4.12
C GLN A 86 -12.72 -5.35 3.63
N GLN A 87 -13.63 -5.18 2.67
CA GLN A 87 -14.38 -6.30 2.09
C GLN A 87 -13.45 -7.34 1.45
N LYS A 88 -12.37 -6.91 0.79
CA LYS A 88 -11.34 -7.82 0.27
C LYS A 88 -10.67 -8.60 1.40
N PHE A 89 -10.29 -7.95 2.51
CA PHE A 89 -9.72 -8.63 3.67
C PHE A 89 -10.70 -9.60 4.34
N SER A 90 -11.96 -9.21 4.50
CA SER A 90 -13.02 -10.09 5.01
C SER A 90 -13.24 -11.31 4.13
N ALA A 91 -13.13 -11.16 2.80
CA ALA A 91 -13.22 -12.30 1.88
C ALA A 91 -12.04 -13.29 2.02
N THR A 92 -10.90 -12.86 2.55
CA THR A 92 -9.77 -13.75 2.89
C THR A 92 -9.89 -14.41 4.27
N GLY A 93 -11.03 -14.23 4.95
CA GLY A 93 -11.30 -14.77 6.27
C GLY A 93 -10.76 -13.93 7.43
N THR A 94 -10.42 -12.66 7.19
CA THR A 94 -10.00 -11.73 8.25
C THR A 94 -11.10 -10.73 8.56
N ASP A 95 -11.67 -10.82 9.76
CA ASP A 95 -12.52 -9.75 10.32
C ASP A 95 -11.66 -8.67 10.95
N GLU A 96 -10.92 -7.94 10.12
CA GLU A 96 -10.16 -6.80 10.62
C GLU A 96 -10.97 -5.52 10.63
N LYS A 97 -10.69 -4.70 11.63
CA LYS A 97 -11.38 -3.43 11.78
C LYS A 97 -10.84 -2.49 10.71
N LEU A 98 -11.76 -1.74 10.13
CA LEU A 98 -11.48 -0.72 9.14
C LEU A 98 -10.44 0.30 9.65
N GLU A 99 -10.46 0.61 10.94
CA GLU A 99 -9.47 1.44 11.62
C GLU A 99 -8.05 0.84 11.57
N ASP A 100 -7.89 -0.47 11.77
CA ASP A 100 -6.57 -1.12 11.75
C ASP A 100 -5.95 -1.08 10.33
N ILE A 101 -6.79 -1.26 9.31
CA ILE A 101 -6.39 -1.15 7.90
C ILE A 101 -6.03 0.31 7.59
N ARG A 102 -6.82 1.27 8.07
CA ARG A 102 -6.54 2.71 7.91
C ARG A 102 -5.20 3.09 8.52
N GLU A 103 -4.95 2.70 9.77
CA GLU A 103 -3.67 2.98 10.45
C GLU A 103 -2.49 2.43 9.66
N LYS A 104 -2.61 1.22 9.10
CA LYS A 104 -1.55 0.62 8.26
C LYS A 104 -1.32 1.38 6.96
N LEU A 105 -2.39 1.84 6.32
CA LEU A 105 -2.30 2.67 5.12
C LEU A 105 -1.66 4.04 5.41
N GLU A 106 -1.98 4.65 6.55
CA GLU A 106 -1.39 5.92 6.99
C GLU A 106 0.07 5.77 7.38
N GLU A 107 0.44 4.70 8.08
CA GLU A 107 1.83 4.39 8.45
C GLU A 107 2.73 4.33 7.21
N ILE A 108 2.23 3.74 6.13
CA ILE A 108 2.97 3.56 4.87
C ILE A 108 2.85 4.79 3.97
N GLY A 109 1.69 5.45 3.96
CA GLY A 109 1.50 6.71 3.24
C GLY A 109 2.39 7.84 3.76
N ASN A 110 2.69 7.85 5.07
CA ASN A 110 3.63 8.78 5.70
C ASN A 110 5.10 8.36 5.54
N LYS A 111 5.38 7.09 5.21
CA LYS A 111 6.71 6.64 4.74
C LYS A 111 6.89 7.05 3.27
N GLY A 112 6.96 8.36 3.03
CA GLY A 112 7.57 8.89 1.81
C GLY A 112 9.03 8.41 1.68
N PRO A 113 9.66 8.54 0.51
CA PRO A 113 10.95 7.93 0.19
C PRO A 113 12.11 8.60 0.94
N GLU A 114 12.21 8.39 2.25
CA GLU A 114 13.27 8.90 3.10
C GLU A 114 13.71 7.79 4.07
N GLN A 115 14.38 6.77 3.53
CA GLN A 115 15.43 5.99 4.21
C GLN A 115 16.10 4.97 3.27
N MET A 116 16.60 5.46 2.13
CA MET A 116 17.73 4.84 1.42
C MET A 116 18.84 5.90 1.27
N THR A 117 19.30 6.49 2.37
CA THR A 117 20.58 7.20 2.37
C THR A 117 21.66 6.20 2.76
N THR A 118 22.22 5.56 1.74
CA THR A 118 23.63 5.13 1.64
C THR A 118 24.41 5.10 2.96
N ASP A 119 24.54 3.91 3.54
CA ASP A 119 25.70 3.57 4.36
C ASP A 119 26.92 3.45 3.42
N ASN A 120 27.39 4.59 2.91
CA ASN A 120 28.67 4.67 2.22
C ASN A 120 29.75 4.82 3.28
N ASN A 121 30.36 3.67 3.53
CA ASN A 121 31.58 3.45 4.27
C ASN A 121 32.72 4.35 3.73
N ASP A 122 32.83 5.58 4.24
CA ASP A 122 33.92 6.52 3.92
C ASP A 122 34.98 6.45 5.02
N THR A 123 35.77 5.37 4.99
CA THR A 123 37.03 5.26 5.74
C THR A 123 38.14 5.97 4.95
N ALA A 124 38.20 7.30 5.06
CA ALA A 124 39.39 8.05 4.66
C ALA A 124 40.46 7.95 5.77
N PRO A 125 41.73 7.63 5.46
CA PRO A 125 42.80 7.55 6.46
C PRO A 125 43.25 8.96 6.91
N PRO A 126 43.81 9.09 8.13
CA PRO A 126 44.23 10.38 8.66
C PRO A 126 45.43 10.94 7.90
N ASN A 127 45.28 12.17 7.41
CA ASN A 127 46.35 12.94 6.79
C ASN A 127 47.30 13.46 7.89
N ASN A 128 48.56 13.07 7.81
CA ASN A 128 49.62 13.47 8.73
C ASN A 128 50.53 14.45 7.99
N ASN A 129 50.54 15.72 8.39
CA ASN A 129 51.53 16.71 7.95
C ASN A 129 51.83 17.67 9.10
#